data_AF-A0A3L8BV19-F1
#
_entry.id   AF-A0A3L8BV19-F1
#
_cell.length_a   1.000
_cell.length_b   1.000
_cell.length_c   1.000
_cell.angle_alpha   90.00
_cell.angle_beta   90.00
_cell.angle_gamma   90.00
#
_symmetry.space_group_name_H-M   'P 1'
#
loop_
_entity.id
_entity.type
_entity.pdbx_description
1 polymer ?
#
loop_
_entity_poly.entity_id
_entity_poly.type
_entity_poly.pdbx_seq_one_letter_code
_entity_poly.pdbx_strand_id
1 'polypeptide(L)'
;MSTELLIVIQAAFAAIVAIVILLLIIRRQKQTIGQLKDILTTVKDEISGENLTGYLQIELDDTTAHCAKDTVALRPDLSAEDMAVSLRFMVLQAELALVQDHVGTKHTPWREKIKNYVNLAEKVLELSKARVDHAAKTLTDTHNEELAAKDQSLAALEEEKQDLQKQVDNLKPLVSCLDSAADDDLSRNELELKLHKALLGICENFPNSEALRELVYLIHEAFHESGPGTKQVSEDAEEPQVIIETPDNFAQSQNIEILNNIINQ
;
A
#
# COMPACT_ATOMS: atom_id res chain seq x y z
N MET A 1 -105.33 9.79 42.43
CA MET A 1 -104.51 9.94 41.21
C MET A 1 -103.73 8.66 41.04
N SER A 2 -104.04 7.91 39.98
CA SER A 2 -103.65 6.52 39.82
C SER A 2 -102.16 6.37 39.50
N THR A 3 -101.48 5.49 40.23
CA THR A 3 -100.07 5.14 40.10
C THR A 3 -99.65 4.76 38.67
N GLU A 4 -100.57 4.19 37.88
CA GLU A 4 -100.35 3.84 36.48
C GLU A 4 -100.01 5.06 35.60
N LEU A 5 -100.66 6.21 35.83
CA LEU A 5 -100.41 7.42 35.04
C LEU A 5 -99.01 8.00 35.34
N LEU A 6 -98.53 7.83 36.57
CA LEU A 6 -97.19 8.22 37.00
C LEU A 6 -96.11 7.33 36.37
N ILE A 7 -96.35 6.02 36.30
CA ILE A 7 -95.44 5.05 35.65
C ILE A 7 -95.34 5.31 34.13
N VAL A 8 -96.46 5.59 33.46
CA VAL A 8 -96.47 5.90 32.03
C VAL A 8 -95.71 7.20 31.72
N ILE A 9 -95.89 8.25 32.53
CA ILE A 9 -95.16 9.51 32.37
C ILE A 9 -93.65 9.30 32.61
N GLN A 10 -93.27 8.53 33.63
CA GLN A 10 -91.85 8.26 33.93
C GLN A 10 -91.20 7.42 32.84
N ALA A 11 -91.90 6.43 32.27
CA ALA A 11 -91.43 5.64 31.14
C ALA A 11 -91.27 6.49 29.87
N ALA A 12 -92.22 7.39 29.60
CA ALA A 12 -92.13 8.34 28.48
C ALA A 12 -90.93 9.28 28.65
N PHE A 13 -90.70 9.78 29.85
CA PHE A 13 -89.55 10.65 30.13
C PHE A 13 -88.21 9.90 29.97
N ALA A 14 -88.12 8.66 30.45
CA ALA A 14 -86.94 7.82 30.27
C ALA A 14 -86.66 7.53 28.78
N ALA A 15 -87.69 7.28 27.97
CA ALA A 15 -87.55 7.08 26.54
C ALA A 15 -87.03 8.34 25.82
N ILE A 16 -87.54 9.53 26.19
CA ILE A 16 -87.06 10.81 25.64
C ILE A 16 -85.59 11.04 25.99
N VAL A 17 -85.20 10.80 27.25
CA VAL A 17 -83.80 10.92 27.69
C VAL A 17 -82.90 9.95 26.94
N ALA A 18 -83.33 8.70 26.74
CA ALA A 18 -82.58 7.72 25.96
C ALA A 18 -82.37 8.16 24.50
N ILE A 19 -83.40 8.69 23.84
CA ILE A 19 -83.31 9.22 22.46
C ILE A 19 -82.32 10.39 22.39
N VAL A 20 -82.36 11.32 23.35
CA VAL A 20 -81.44 12.46 23.40
C VAL A 20 -79.99 12.01 23.59
N ILE A 21 -79.73 11.05 24.47
CA ILE A 21 -78.38 10.48 24.66
C ILE A 21 -77.92 9.79 23.37
N LEU A 22 -78.78 9.04 22.69
CA LEU A 22 -78.46 8.38 21.42
C LEU A 22 -78.10 9.41 20.33
N LEU A 23 -78.84 10.50 20.22
CA LEU A 23 -78.53 11.61 19.30
C LEU A 23 -77.19 12.29 19.63
N LEU A 24 -76.89 12.48 20.91
CA LEU A 24 -75.60 13.03 21.35
C LEU A 24 -74.43 12.10 21.03
N ILE A 25 -74.60 10.78 21.22
CA ILE A 25 -73.59 9.77 20.86
C ILE A 25 -73.36 9.76 19.35
N ILE A 26 -74.43 9.76 18.54
CA ILE A 26 -74.32 9.81 17.07
C ILE A 26 -73.59 11.07 16.62
N ARG A 27 -73.87 12.22 17.24
CA ARG A 27 -73.20 13.49 16.93
C ARG A 27 -71.70 13.43 17.26
N ARG A 28 -71.34 12.85 18.42
CA ARG A 28 -69.95 12.65 18.83
C ARG A 28 -69.22 11.68 17.89
N GLN A 29 -69.85 10.56 17.54
CA GLN A 29 -69.29 9.60 16.58
C GLN A 29 -69.06 10.24 15.20
N LYS A 30 -70.00 11.05 14.71
CA LYS A 30 -69.84 11.77 13.44
C LYS A 30 -68.64 12.72 13.46
N GLN A 31 -68.39 13.39 14.58
CA GLN A 31 -67.22 14.25 14.75
C GLN A 31 -65.92 13.44 14.79
N THR A 32 -65.87 12.34 15.54
CA THR A 32 -64.68 11.46 15.60
C THR A 32 -64.39 10.82 14.24
N ILE A 33 -65.40 10.39 13.49
CA ILE A 33 -65.24 9.87 12.12
C ILE A 33 -64.71 10.96 11.18
N GLY A 34 -65.18 12.21 11.32
CA GLY A 34 -64.65 13.35 10.56
C GLY A 34 -63.16 13.56 10.83
N GLN A 35 -62.77 13.61 12.10
CA GLN A 35 -61.35 13.73 12.49
C GLN A 35 -60.50 12.56 11.98
N LEU A 36 -61.01 11.33 12.07
CA LEU A 36 -60.30 10.15 11.58
C LEU A 36 -60.13 10.19 10.06
N LYS A 37 -61.15 10.67 9.33
CA LYS A 37 -61.10 10.88 7.89
C LYS A 37 -60.09 11.96 7.53
N ASP A 38 -60.04 13.08 8.24
CA ASP A 38 -59.10 14.16 7.98
C ASP A 38 -57.66 13.70 8.23
N ILE A 39 -57.40 12.98 9.33
CA ILE A 39 -56.09 12.37 9.62
C ILE A 39 -55.71 11.37 8.53
N LEU A 40 -56.62 10.48 8.14
CA LEU A 40 -56.37 9.49 7.09
C LEU A 40 -56.11 10.16 5.73
N THR A 41 -56.79 11.26 5.43
CA THR A 41 -56.59 12.00 4.17
C THR A 41 -55.25 12.73 4.19
N THR A 42 -54.90 13.36 5.31
CA THR A 42 -53.58 14.01 5.50
C THR A 42 -52.44 12.99 5.36
N VAL A 43 -52.54 11.86 6.05
CA VAL A 43 -51.54 10.77 5.96
C VAL A 43 -51.51 10.16 4.56
N LYS A 44 -52.67 10.01 3.90
CA LYS A 44 -52.75 9.53 2.52
C LYS A 44 -52.08 10.50 1.54
N ASP A 45 -52.21 11.80 1.77
CA ASP A 45 -51.62 12.84 0.91
C ASP A 45 -50.11 12.98 1.20
N GLU A 46 -49.66 12.80 2.45
CA GLU A 46 -48.24 12.69 2.81
C GLU A 46 -47.57 11.43 2.24
N ILE A 47 -48.27 10.29 2.26
CA ILE A 47 -47.82 9.00 1.68
C ILE A 47 -48.16 8.91 0.18
N SER A 48 -48.82 9.92 -0.39
CA SER A 48 -49.16 9.90 -1.81
C SER A 48 -47.90 9.86 -2.66
N GLY A 49 -48.00 9.19 -3.81
CA GLY A 49 -46.86 8.95 -4.69
C GLY A 49 -46.10 10.22 -5.08
N GLU A 50 -46.77 11.36 -5.16
CA GLU A 50 -46.18 12.64 -5.58
C GLU A 50 -45.19 13.21 -4.53
N ASN A 51 -45.57 13.24 -3.25
CA ASN A 51 -44.66 13.65 -2.17
C ASN A 51 -43.52 12.65 -1.97
N LEU A 52 -43.80 11.35 -2.06
CA LEU A 52 -42.77 10.31 -1.95
C LEU A 52 -41.75 10.38 -3.09
N THR A 53 -42.19 10.62 -4.34
CA THR A 53 -41.27 10.85 -5.46
C THR A 53 -40.40 12.08 -5.24
N GLY A 54 -40.94 13.15 -4.67
CA GLY A 54 -40.19 14.36 -4.34
C GLY A 54 -39.07 14.09 -3.34
N TYR A 55 -39.36 13.37 -2.25
CA TYR A 55 -38.34 12.99 -1.26
C TYR A 55 -37.26 12.09 -1.85
N LEU A 56 -37.64 11.09 -2.67
CA LEU A 56 -36.67 10.21 -3.34
C LEU A 56 -35.78 10.97 -4.33
N GLN A 57 -36.33 11.97 -5.03
CA GLN A 57 -35.57 12.82 -5.95
C GLN A 57 -34.54 13.66 -5.18
N ILE A 58 -34.93 14.28 -4.06
CA ILE A 58 -34.04 15.06 -3.20
C ILE A 58 -32.89 14.18 -2.67
N GLU A 59 -33.20 12.98 -2.21
CA GLU A 59 -32.19 12.06 -1.68
C GLU A 59 -31.23 11.56 -2.78
N LEU A 60 -31.73 11.43 -4.01
CA LEU A 60 -30.92 11.06 -5.17
C LEU A 60 -29.99 12.20 -5.57
N ASP A 61 -30.47 13.43 -5.56
CA ASP A 61 -29.67 14.63 -5.81
C ASP A 61 -28.59 14.81 -4.73
N ASP A 62 -28.92 14.60 -3.46
CA ASP A 62 -27.97 14.67 -2.35
C ASP A 62 -26.92 13.56 -2.46
N THR A 63 -27.33 12.33 -2.78
CA THR A 63 -26.40 11.20 -3.00
C THR A 63 -25.45 11.48 -4.18
N THR A 64 -25.94 12.15 -5.22
CA THR A 64 -25.13 12.55 -6.39
C THR A 64 -24.16 13.67 -6.02
N ALA A 65 -24.56 14.62 -5.18
CA ALA A 65 -23.70 15.71 -4.69
C ALA A 65 -22.54 15.21 -3.81
N HIS A 66 -22.75 14.11 -3.09
CA HIS A 66 -21.71 13.45 -2.29
C HIS A 66 -20.79 12.52 -3.11
N CYS A 67 -20.99 12.41 -4.43
CA CYS A 67 -20.10 11.64 -5.29
C CYS A 67 -18.86 12.46 -5.64
N ALA A 68 -17.68 11.99 -5.21
CA ALA A 68 -16.40 12.64 -5.51
C ALA A 68 -15.91 12.41 -6.96
N LYS A 69 -16.59 11.56 -7.74
CA LYS A 69 -16.18 11.10 -9.08
C LYS A 69 -17.16 11.55 -10.16
N ASP A 70 -16.68 11.65 -11.39
CA ASP A 70 -17.47 12.06 -12.56
C ASP A 70 -18.68 11.16 -12.87
N THR A 71 -18.71 9.93 -12.34
CA THR A 71 -19.82 9.00 -12.53
C THR A 71 -20.20 8.26 -11.25
N VAL A 72 -21.49 8.26 -10.89
CA VAL A 72 -22.08 7.49 -9.77
C VAL A 72 -22.27 6.01 -10.10
N ALA A 73 -21.75 5.55 -11.25
CA ALA A 73 -21.92 4.17 -11.71
C ALA A 73 -21.16 3.20 -10.80
N LEU A 74 -21.86 2.14 -10.37
CA LEU A 74 -21.29 1.09 -9.54
C LEU A 74 -20.21 0.32 -10.31
N ARG A 75 -18.97 0.36 -9.81
CA ARG A 75 -17.80 -0.35 -10.37
C ARG A 75 -17.08 -1.15 -9.27
N PRO A 76 -16.45 -2.30 -9.62
CA PRO A 76 -15.79 -3.15 -8.64
C PRO A 76 -14.54 -2.51 -8.01
N ASP A 77 -13.92 -1.56 -8.71
CA ASP A 77 -12.63 -0.95 -8.35
C ASP A 77 -12.79 0.30 -7.46
N LEU A 78 -14.03 0.62 -7.06
CA LEU A 78 -14.33 1.78 -6.23
C LEU A 78 -13.85 1.60 -4.78
N SER A 79 -13.52 2.73 -4.16
CA SER A 79 -13.32 2.81 -2.71
C SER A 79 -14.60 2.39 -1.98
N ALA A 80 -14.48 1.98 -0.72
CA ALA A 80 -15.65 1.56 0.06
C ALA A 80 -16.70 2.69 0.19
N GLU A 81 -16.25 3.95 0.31
CA GLU A 81 -17.10 5.13 0.43
C GLU A 81 -17.83 5.42 -0.89
N ASP A 82 -17.13 5.46 -2.02
CA ASP A 82 -17.75 5.67 -3.33
C ASP A 82 -18.69 4.52 -3.73
N MET A 83 -18.39 3.30 -3.28
CA MET A 83 -19.24 2.14 -3.49
C MET A 83 -20.54 2.25 -2.70
N ALA A 84 -20.49 2.74 -1.47
CA ALA A 84 -21.69 2.99 -0.68
C ALA A 84 -22.58 4.04 -1.35
N VAL A 85 -21.98 5.12 -1.86
CA VAL A 85 -22.69 6.17 -2.61
C VAL A 85 -23.35 5.60 -3.89
N SER A 86 -22.61 4.84 -4.68
CA SER A 86 -23.14 4.24 -5.93
C SER A 86 -24.18 3.14 -5.69
N LEU A 87 -24.04 2.33 -4.64
CA LEU A 87 -25.07 1.38 -4.21
C LEU A 87 -26.35 2.12 -3.78
N ARG A 88 -26.21 3.15 -2.92
CA ARG A 88 -27.33 3.97 -2.47
C ARG A 88 -28.07 4.59 -3.65
N PHE A 89 -27.33 5.17 -4.60
CA PHE A 89 -27.88 5.73 -5.83
C PHE A 89 -28.65 4.69 -6.65
N MET A 90 -28.08 3.50 -6.84
CA MET A 90 -28.75 2.41 -7.58
C MET A 90 -30.06 1.98 -6.91
N VAL A 91 -30.07 1.84 -5.58
CA VAL A 91 -31.29 1.48 -4.84
C VAL A 91 -32.33 2.58 -4.95
N LEU A 92 -31.95 3.83 -4.71
CA LEU A 92 -32.86 4.98 -4.82
C LEU A 92 -33.45 5.13 -6.23
N GLN A 93 -32.63 4.92 -7.27
CA GLN A 93 -33.10 4.96 -8.65
C GLN A 93 -34.08 3.82 -8.96
N ALA A 94 -33.84 2.62 -8.44
CA ALA A 94 -34.75 1.49 -8.58
C ALA A 94 -36.08 1.73 -7.85
N GLU A 95 -36.04 2.28 -6.64
CA GLU A 95 -37.22 2.66 -5.86
C GLU A 95 -38.04 3.74 -6.54
N LEU A 96 -37.38 4.77 -7.08
CA LEU A 96 -38.05 5.85 -7.81
C LEU A 96 -38.74 5.29 -9.06
N ALA A 97 -38.10 4.40 -9.82
CA ALA A 97 -38.70 3.73 -10.97
C ALA A 97 -39.92 2.87 -10.57
N LEU A 98 -39.84 2.16 -9.44
CA LEU A 98 -40.98 1.41 -8.89
C LEU A 98 -42.14 2.32 -8.54
N VAL A 99 -41.90 3.40 -7.79
CA VAL A 99 -42.96 4.32 -7.37
C VAL A 99 -43.61 5.01 -8.57
N GLN A 100 -42.83 5.40 -9.59
CA GLN A 100 -43.36 5.98 -10.83
C GLN A 100 -44.25 5.00 -11.62
N ASP A 101 -43.86 3.73 -11.71
CA ASP A 101 -44.65 2.69 -12.37
C ASP A 101 -46.00 2.46 -11.64
N HIS A 102 -46.01 2.58 -10.32
CA HIS A 102 -47.21 2.46 -9.49
C HIS A 102 -48.18 3.63 -9.63
N VAL A 103 -47.70 4.85 -9.93
CA VAL A 103 -48.57 6.01 -10.18
C VAL A 103 -49.33 5.84 -11.51
N GLY A 104 -48.76 5.11 -12.47
CA GLY A 104 -49.36 4.85 -13.79
C GLY A 104 -50.28 3.62 -13.86
N THR A 105 -50.08 2.59 -13.04
CA THR A 105 -50.79 1.30 -13.14
C THR A 105 -51.59 0.94 -11.89
N LYS A 106 -52.91 0.80 -12.03
CA LYS A 106 -53.84 0.54 -10.92
C LYS A 106 -53.65 -0.81 -10.20
N HIS A 107 -52.87 -1.74 -10.74
CA HIS A 107 -52.69 -3.06 -10.11
C HIS A 107 -51.48 -3.88 -10.63
N THR A 108 -50.24 -3.43 -10.40
CA THR A 108 -49.10 -4.36 -10.52
C THR A 108 -49.24 -5.49 -9.48
N PRO A 109 -49.19 -6.78 -9.88
CA PRO A 109 -49.23 -7.90 -8.97
C PRO A 109 -48.00 -7.91 -8.06
N TRP A 110 -48.19 -8.26 -6.78
CA TRP A 110 -47.13 -8.29 -5.76
C TRP A 110 -45.88 -9.09 -6.18
N ARG A 111 -46.07 -10.15 -6.98
CA ARG A 111 -44.96 -10.98 -7.51
C ARG A 111 -43.99 -10.21 -8.41
N GLU A 112 -44.48 -9.26 -9.21
CA GLU A 112 -43.63 -8.46 -10.09
C GLU A 112 -42.83 -7.43 -9.29
N LYS A 113 -43.43 -6.87 -8.23
CA LYS A 113 -42.73 -5.96 -7.30
C LYS A 113 -41.55 -6.64 -6.62
N ILE A 114 -41.76 -7.84 -6.08
CA ILE A 114 -40.69 -8.63 -5.47
C ILE A 114 -39.60 -8.98 -6.49
N LYS A 115 -39.96 -9.28 -7.74
CA LYS A 115 -39.00 -9.66 -8.78
C LYS A 115 -37.96 -8.55 -9.03
N ASN A 116 -38.36 -7.28 -8.96
CA ASN A 116 -37.43 -6.15 -9.11
C ASN A 116 -36.40 -6.09 -7.97
N TYR A 117 -36.81 -6.39 -6.73
CA TYR A 117 -35.89 -6.52 -5.59
C TYR A 117 -34.96 -7.73 -5.70
N VAL A 118 -35.46 -8.86 -6.23
CA VAL A 118 -34.64 -10.04 -6.49
C VAL A 118 -33.56 -9.73 -7.52
N ASN A 119 -33.92 -9.09 -8.64
CA ASN A 119 -32.96 -8.69 -9.67
C ASN A 119 -31.90 -7.70 -9.13
N LEU A 120 -32.32 -6.74 -8.29
CA LEU A 120 -31.41 -5.81 -7.63
C LEU A 120 -30.42 -6.55 -6.72
N ALA A 121 -30.91 -7.47 -5.90
CA ALA A 121 -30.08 -8.28 -5.00
C ALA A 121 -29.11 -9.17 -5.78
N GLU A 122 -29.54 -9.78 -6.88
CA GLU A 122 -28.68 -10.55 -7.79
C GLU A 122 -27.55 -9.68 -8.37
N LYS A 123 -27.87 -8.47 -8.82
CA LYS A 123 -26.89 -7.52 -9.36
C LYS A 123 -25.85 -7.09 -8.31
N VAL A 124 -26.28 -6.83 -7.08
CA VAL A 124 -25.37 -6.50 -5.96
C VAL A 124 -24.48 -7.69 -5.62
N LEU A 125 -25.03 -8.91 -5.65
CA LEU A 125 -24.28 -10.13 -5.38
C LEU A 125 -23.27 -10.48 -6.49
N GLU A 126 -23.62 -10.26 -7.75
CA GLU A 126 -22.70 -10.40 -8.88
C GLU A 126 -21.52 -9.42 -8.74
N LEU A 127 -21.81 -8.16 -8.39
CA LEU A 127 -20.77 -7.16 -8.22
C LEU A 127 -19.87 -7.42 -7.01
N SER A 128 -20.42 -7.92 -5.90
CA SER A 128 -19.61 -8.28 -4.73
C SER A 128 -18.65 -9.43 -5.05
N LYS A 129 -19.09 -10.42 -5.83
CA LYS A 129 -18.20 -11.47 -6.37
C LYS A 129 -17.12 -10.89 -7.28
N ALA A 130 -17.51 -10.05 -8.24
CA ALA A 130 -16.56 -9.40 -9.15
C ALA A 130 -15.50 -8.59 -8.42
N ARG A 131 -15.86 -7.92 -7.31
CA ARG A 131 -14.92 -7.19 -6.45
C ARG A 131 -13.93 -8.12 -5.75
N VAL A 132 -14.41 -9.23 -5.20
CA VAL A 132 -13.54 -10.23 -4.56
C VAL A 132 -12.56 -10.81 -5.59
N ASP A 133 -13.04 -11.13 -6.79
CA ASP A 133 -12.21 -11.64 -7.87
C ASP A 133 -11.18 -10.60 -8.34
N HIS A 134 -11.58 -9.33 -8.47
CA HIS A 134 -10.66 -8.23 -8.80
C HIS A 134 -9.58 -8.08 -7.72
N ALA A 135 -9.96 -8.01 -6.44
CA ALA A 135 -9.02 -7.90 -5.34
C ALA A 135 -8.04 -9.08 -5.27
N ALA A 136 -8.54 -10.31 -5.49
CA ALA A 136 -7.70 -11.50 -5.54
C ALA A 136 -6.69 -11.45 -6.71
N LYS A 137 -7.12 -10.98 -7.89
CA LYS A 137 -6.22 -10.79 -9.04
C LYS A 137 -5.18 -9.73 -8.77
N THR A 138 -5.57 -8.53 -8.36
CA THR A 138 -4.63 -7.45 -8.03
C THR A 138 -3.63 -7.88 -6.96
N LEU A 139 -4.06 -8.61 -5.93
CA LEU A 139 -3.15 -9.16 -4.92
C LEU A 139 -2.17 -10.18 -5.51
N THR A 140 -2.65 -11.06 -6.39
CA THR A 140 -1.80 -12.06 -7.06
C THR A 140 -0.78 -11.38 -7.97
N ASP A 141 -1.21 -10.39 -8.75
CA ASP A 141 -0.36 -9.67 -9.68
C ASP A 141 0.71 -8.86 -8.93
N THR A 142 0.32 -8.10 -7.90
CA THR A 142 1.27 -7.36 -7.06
C THR A 142 2.25 -8.27 -6.33
N HIS A 143 1.80 -9.42 -5.81
CA HIS A 143 2.68 -10.40 -5.19
C HIS A 143 3.69 -10.98 -6.18
N ASN A 144 3.27 -11.28 -7.41
CA ASN A 144 4.16 -11.79 -8.45
C ASN A 144 5.17 -10.72 -8.90
N GLU A 145 4.76 -9.46 -9.01
CA GLU A 145 5.67 -8.34 -9.30
C GLU A 145 6.71 -8.15 -8.19
N GLU A 146 6.29 -8.21 -6.91
CA GLU A 146 7.20 -8.14 -5.78
C GLU A 146 8.17 -9.32 -5.75
N LEU A 147 7.71 -10.55 -6.01
CA LEU A 147 8.56 -11.73 -6.12
C LEU A 147 9.60 -11.56 -7.23
N ALA A 148 9.18 -11.14 -8.43
CA ALA A 148 10.09 -10.91 -9.55
C ALA A 148 11.15 -9.84 -9.23
N ALA A 149 10.76 -8.75 -8.56
CA ALA A 149 11.70 -7.72 -8.11
C ALA A 149 12.70 -8.25 -7.07
N LYS A 150 12.24 -9.10 -6.14
CA LYS A 150 13.10 -9.74 -5.14
C LYS A 150 14.05 -10.76 -5.77
N ASP A 151 13.59 -11.56 -6.73
CA ASP A 151 14.43 -12.50 -7.46
C ASP A 151 15.53 -11.79 -8.26
N GLN A 152 15.19 -10.67 -8.90
CA GLN A 152 16.19 -9.83 -9.59
C GLN A 152 17.24 -9.28 -8.61
N SER A 153 16.80 -8.80 -7.44
CA SER A 153 17.73 -8.31 -6.41
C SER A 153 18.61 -9.43 -5.84
N LEU A 154 18.07 -10.65 -5.70
CA LEU A 154 18.85 -11.80 -5.25
C LEU A 154 19.91 -12.19 -6.28
N ALA A 155 19.56 -12.22 -7.57
CA ALA A 155 20.52 -12.51 -8.63
C ALA A 155 21.67 -11.49 -8.66
N ALA A 156 21.37 -10.20 -8.50
CA ALA A 156 22.39 -9.15 -8.42
C ALA A 156 23.31 -9.32 -7.19
N LEU A 157 22.74 -9.65 -6.04
CA LEU A 157 23.52 -9.93 -4.81
C LEU A 157 24.38 -11.19 -4.93
N GLU A 158 23.90 -12.21 -5.63
CA GLU A 158 24.68 -13.42 -5.89
C GLU A 158 25.86 -13.16 -6.83
N GLU A 159 25.66 -12.32 -7.87
CA GLU A 159 26.72 -11.88 -8.77
C GLU A 159 27.78 -11.06 -8.00
N GLU A 160 27.35 -10.07 -7.21
CA GLU A 160 28.26 -9.27 -6.39
C GLU A 160 29.04 -10.12 -5.39
N LYS A 161 28.37 -11.08 -4.73
CA LYS A 161 29.03 -12.05 -3.85
C LYS A 161 30.07 -12.88 -4.61
N GLN A 162 29.76 -13.33 -5.82
CA GLN A 162 30.69 -14.12 -6.62
C GLN A 162 31.91 -13.29 -7.01
N ASP A 163 31.72 -12.02 -7.36
CA ASP A 163 32.82 -11.13 -7.70
C ASP A 163 33.69 -10.76 -6.49
N LEU A 164 33.09 -10.49 -5.33
CA LEU A 164 33.82 -10.32 -4.08
C LEU A 164 34.59 -11.58 -3.71
N GLN A 165 34.01 -12.77 -3.89
CA GLN A 165 34.70 -14.03 -3.65
C GLN A 165 35.92 -14.19 -4.58
N LYS A 166 35.80 -13.84 -5.86
CA LYS A 166 36.95 -13.82 -6.78
C LYS A 166 38.02 -12.82 -6.33
N GLN A 167 37.65 -11.64 -5.86
CA GLN A 167 38.61 -10.67 -5.32
C GLN A 167 39.36 -11.22 -4.11
N VAL A 168 38.66 -11.87 -3.18
CA VAL A 168 39.28 -12.54 -2.02
C VAL A 168 40.24 -13.64 -2.46
N ASP A 169 39.84 -14.49 -3.41
CA ASP A 169 40.68 -15.56 -3.94
C ASP A 169 41.93 -14.99 -4.64
N ASN A 170 41.79 -13.88 -5.35
CA ASN A 170 42.89 -13.17 -6.01
C ASN A 170 43.90 -12.57 -5.00
N LEU A 171 43.45 -12.18 -3.80
CA LEU A 171 44.30 -11.60 -2.73
C LEU A 171 44.95 -12.67 -1.83
N LYS A 172 44.47 -13.92 -1.89
CA LYS A 172 44.98 -15.04 -1.09
C LYS A 172 46.51 -15.24 -1.15
N PRO A 173 47.20 -15.09 -2.29
CA PRO A 173 48.66 -15.24 -2.37
C PRO A 173 49.43 -14.26 -1.46
N LEU A 174 48.91 -13.05 -1.27
CA LEU A 174 49.53 -12.05 -0.41
C LEU A 174 49.30 -12.34 1.07
N VAL A 175 48.08 -12.77 1.43
CA VAL A 175 47.78 -13.23 2.80
C VAL A 175 48.68 -14.41 3.17
N SER A 176 48.80 -15.41 2.29
CA SER A 176 49.70 -16.56 2.52
C SER A 176 51.18 -16.16 2.61
N CYS A 177 51.60 -15.12 1.89
CA CYS A 177 52.95 -14.57 2.01
C CYS A 177 53.18 -13.91 3.38
N LEU A 178 52.24 -13.07 3.83
CA LEU A 178 52.30 -12.39 5.12
C LEU A 178 52.24 -13.37 6.30
N ASP A 179 51.39 -14.40 6.22
CA ASP A 179 51.33 -15.45 7.23
C ASP A 179 52.68 -16.20 7.32
N SER A 180 53.29 -16.51 6.16
CA SER A 180 54.60 -17.14 6.14
C SER A 180 55.75 -16.21 6.57
N ALA A 181 55.55 -14.90 6.51
CA ALA A 181 56.52 -13.90 6.96
C ALA A 181 56.47 -13.66 8.48
N ALA A 182 55.42 -14.13 9.15
CA ALA A 182 55.27 -14.10 10.59
C ALA A 182 56.00 -15.27 11.30
N ASP A 183 56.56 -16.22 10.54
CA ASP A 183 57.41 -17.29 11.06
C ASP A 183 58.87 -16.82 11.18
N ASP A 184 59.45 -16.90 12.39
CA ASP A 184 60.76 -16.34 12.79
C ASP A 184 62.00 -16.92 12.07
N ASP A 185 61.85 -17.96 11.23
CA ASP A 185 62.97 -18.72 10.65
C ASP A 185 63.38 -18.28 9.22
N LEU A 186 62.76 -17.24 8.64
CA LEU A 186 63.02 -16.83 7.26
C LEU A 186 64.10 -15.75 7.15
N SER A 187 65.07 -15.99 6.25
CA SER A 187 66.08 -14.98 5.94
C SER A 187 65.46 -13.82 5.15
N ARG A 188 65.99 -12.60 5.34
CA ARG A 188 65.49 -11.38 4.68
C ARG A 188 65.33 -11.51 3.16
N ASN A 189 66.29 -12.15 2.49
CA ASN A 189 66.25 -12.36 1.05
C ASN A 189 65.13 -13.34 0.62
N GLU A 190 64.83 -14.36 1.43
CA GLU A 190 63.74 -15.30 1.15
C GLU A 190 62.36 -14.65 1.35
N LEU A 191 62.27 -13.74 2.31
CA LEU A 191 61.06 -12.94 2.56
C LEU A 191 60.78 -11.97 1.40
N GLU A 192 61.82 -11.29 0.90
CA GLU A 192 61.75 -10.37 -0.24
C GLU A 192 61.37 -11.11 -1.54
N LEU A 193 61.94 -12.30 -1.79
CA LEU A 193 61.58 -13.13 -2.95
C LEU A 193 60.12 -13.61 -2.88
N LYS A 194 59.65 -14.02 -1.69
CA LYS A 194 58.24 -14.41 -1.47
C LYS A 194 57.29 -13.23 -1.67
N LEU A 195 57.64 -12.05 -1.16
CA LEU A 195 56.87 -10.83 -1.34
C LEU A 195 56.77 -10.45 -2.83
N HIS A 196 57.89 -10.48 -3.56
CA HIS A 196 57.89 -10.22 -4.99
C HIS A 196 57.01 -11.21 -5.76
N LYS A 197 57.09 -12.51 -5.43
CA LYS A 197 56.26 -13.54 -6.06
C LYS A 197 54.77 -13.38 -5.74
N ALA A 198 54.42 -12.96 -4.52
CA ALA A 198 53.04 -12.71 -4.12
C ALA A 198 52.46 -11.46 -4.81
N LEU A 199 53.25 -10.38 -4.89
CA LEU A 199 52.87 -9.15 -5.59
C LEU A 199 52.74 -9.37 -7.10
N LEU A 200 53.65 -10.14 -7.71
CA LEU A 200 53.55 -10.51 -9.12
C LEU A 200 52.31 -11.38 -9.38
N GLY A 201 52.01 -12.34 -8.49
CA GLY A 201 50.80 -13.15 -8.58
C GLY A 201 49.51 -12.33 -8.49
N ILE A 202 49.48 -11.27 -7.69
CA ILE A 202 48.36 -10.30 -7.69
C ILE A 202 48.30 -9.55 -9.02
N CYS A 203 49.44 -9.09 -9.55
CA CYS A 203 49.50 -8.40 -10.84
C CYS A 203 49.01 -9.28 -12.01
N GLU A 204 49.13 -10.60 -11.91
CA GLU A 204 48.59 -11.51 -12.94
C GLU A 204 47.07 -11.72 -12.82
N ASN A 205 46.51 -11.58 -11.62
CA ASN A 205 45.10 -11.83 -11.35
C ASN A 205 44.18 -10.62 -11.64
N PHE A 206 44.70 -9.40 -11.74
CA PHE A 206 43.93 -8.18 -12.02
C PHE A 206 44.24 -7.61 -13.42
N PRO A 207 43.23 -7.45 -14.32
CA PRO A 207 43.44 -7.14 -15.74
C PRO A 207 43.90 -5.71 -16.08
N ASN A 208 44.09 -4.80 -15.11
CA ASN A 208 44.58 -3.43 -15.33
C ASN A 208 45.78 -3.08 -14.42
N SER A 209 46.58 -4.08 -14.05
CA SER A 209 47.66 -3.94 -13.08
C SER A 209 49.00 -3.48 -13.68
N GLU A 210 49.03 -2.94 -14.91
CA GLU A 210 50.28 -2.61 -15.63
C GLU A 210 51.21 -1.69 -14.81
N ALA A 211 50.65 -0.63 -14.21
CA ALA A 211 51.40 0.28 -13.33
C ALA A 211 51.88 -0.40 -12.03
N LEU A 212 51.09 -1.33 -11.47
CA LEU A 212 51.47 -2.10 -10.29
C LEU A 212 52.61 -3.06 -10.64
N ARG A 213 52.55 -3.67 -11.83
CA ARG A 213 53.58 -4.57 -12.35
C ARG A 213 54.90 -3.84 -12.54
N GLU A 214 54.88 -2.65 -13.14
CA GLU A 214 56.07 -1.78 -13.27
C GLU A 214 56.65 -1.38 -11.91
N LEU A 215 55.79 -1.02 -10.94
CA LEU A 215 56.24 -0.70 -9.57
C LEU A 215 56.90 -1.91 -8.88
N VAL A 216 56.32 -3.11 -9.03
CA VAL A 216 56.88 -4.35 -8.47
C VAL A 216 58.22 -4.70 -9.10
N TYR A 217 58.41 -4.43 -10.40
CA TYR A 217 59.70 -4.55 -11.07
C TYR A 217 60.72 -3.54 -10.55
N LEU A 218 60.35 -2.27 -10.40
CA LEU A 218 61.23 -1.22 -9.85
C LEU A 218 61.67 -1.51 -8.41
N ILE A 219 60.76 -2.02 -7.58
CA ILE A 219 61.08 -2.44 -6.21
C ILE A 219 62.12 -3.57 -6.24
N HIS A 220 61.91 -4.59 -7.07
CA HIS A 220 62.85 -5.70 -7.21
C HIS A 220 64.24 -5.24 -7.71
N GLU A 221 64.28 -4.30 -8.67
CA GLU A 221 65.53 -3.74 -9.19
C GLU A 221 66.29 -2.91 -8.14
N ALA A 222 65.59 -2.06 -7.38
CA ALA A 222 66.18 -1.27 -6.30
C ALA A 222 66.82 -2.13 -5.20
N PHE A 223 66.24 -3.29 -4.89
CA PHE A 223 66.82 -4.26 -3.95
C PHE A 223 68.07 -4.95 -4.50
N HIS A 224 68.09 -5.26 -5.80
CA HIS A 224 69.26 -5.87 -6.43
C HIS A 224 70.42 -4.88 -6.65
N GLU A 225 70.15 -3.60 -6.91
CA GLU A 225 71.17 -2.55 -6.99
C GLU A 225 71.83 -2.23 -5.64
N SER A 226 71.15 -2.55 -4.53
CA SER A 226 71.69 -2.39 -3.17
C SER A 226 72.33 -3.67 -2.59
N GLY A 227 72.42 -4.75 -3.37
CA GLY A 227 73.16 -5.98 -3.07
C GLY A 227 74.67 -5.90 -3.40
N PRO A 228 75.53 -6.73 -2.78
CA PRO A 228 76.89 -6.36 -2.38
C PRO A 228 77.87 -6.32 -3.56
N GLY A 229 78.07 -5.12 -4.10
CA GLY A 229 79.06 -4.86 -5.12
C GLY A 229 79.48 -3.41 -5.13
N THR A 230 80.57 -3.12 -4.43
CA THR A 230 81.38 -1.88 -4.54
C THR A 230 80.93 -0.70 -3.66
N LYS A 231 81.51 -0.63 -2.45
CA LYS A 231 82.35 0.50 -2.02
C LYS A 231 83.07 0.12 -0.73
N GLN A 232 84.38 -0.12 -0.84
CA GLN A 232 85.31 0.00 0.28
C GLN A 232 85.16 1.40 0.88
N VAL A 233 84.75 1.49 2.14
CA VAL A 233 85.18 2.55 3.03
C VAL A 233 85.67 1.88 4.30
N SER A 234 86.89 2.26 4.63
CA SER A 234 87.80 1.76 5.66
C SER A 234 87.25 1.80 7.09
N GLU A 235 87.77 0.88 7.90
CA GLU A 235 87.78 0.94 9.36
C GLU A 235 88.39 2.26 9.86
N ASP A 236 87.89 2.69 11.02
CA ASP A 236 88.35 3.77 11.91
C ASP A 236 88.16 5.23 11.46
N ALA A 237 87.16 5.88 12.07
CA ALA A 237 87.31 7.05 12.95
C ALA A 237 86.12 8.03 12.88
N GLU A 238 85.47 8.18 14.03
CA GLU A 238 84.72 9.35 14.54
C GLU A 238 83.52 9.89 13.74
N GLU A 239 82.36 9.89 14.41
CA GLU A 239 81.18 10.66 14.04
C GLU A 239 81.53 12.14 13.76
N PRO A 240 80.92 12.71 12.72
CA PRO A 240 80.32 14.02 12.89
C PRO A 240 78.87 14.05 12.40
N GLN A 241 78.02 14.61 13.25
CA GLN A 241 76.65 14.98 12.98
C GLN A 241 76.55 15.81 11.70
N VAL A 242 75.82 15.31 10.69
CA VAL A 242 75.33 16.12 9.57
C VAL A 242 73.84 16.32 9.79
N ILE A 243 73.48 17.57 10.09
CA ILE A 243 72.11 18.09 10.08
C ILE A 243 71.58 17.88 8.66
N ILE A 244 70.65 16.94 8.49
CA ILE A 244 69.87 16.80 7.26
C ILE A 244 68.53 17.49 7.54
N GLU A 245 68.36 18.66 6.96
CA GLU A 245 67.05 19.28 6.78
C GLU A 245 66.14 18.26 6.11
N THR A 246 65.09 17.82 6.80
CA THR A 246 64.01 17.03 6.22
C THR A 246 63.34 17.83 5.10
N PRO A 247 63.39 17.39 3.83
CA PRO A 247 62.37 17.78 2.88
C PRO A 247 61.13 16.97 3.25
N ASP A 248 60.27 17.58 4.06
CA ASP A 248 58.85 17.23 4.13
C ASP A 248 58.32 17.16 2.68
N ASN A 249 57.64 16.07 2.34
CA ASN A 249 56.94 15.80 1.07
C ASN A 249 57.69 15.03 -0.04
N PHE A 250 58.30 13.89 0.27
CA PHE A 250 58.44 12.84 -0.76
C PHE A 250 57.18 11.96 -0.80
N ALA A 251 56.19 12.42 -1.56
CA ALA A 251 55.15 11.64 -2.26
C ALA A 251 54.34 10.56 -1.48
N GLN A 252 54.14 10.70 -0.17
CA GLN A 252 53.27 9.75 0.56
C GLN A 252 51.78 9.94 0.24
N SER A 253 51.34 11.17 -0.03
CA SER A 253 49.95 11.48 -0.40
C SER A 253 49.59 11.01 -1.82
N GLN A 254 50.51 11.13 -2.78
CA GLN A 254 50.29 10.75 -4.18
C GLN A 254 50.13 9.23 -4.35
N ASN A 255 50.91 8.43 -3.61
CA ASN A 255 50.82 6.98 -3.66
C ASN A 255 49.52 6.43 -3.02
N ILE A 256 48.98 7.11 -2.00
CA ILE A 256 47.69 6.73 -1.38
C ILE A 256 46.52 7.07 -2.31
N GLU A 257 46.62 8.17 -3.07
CA GLU A 257 45.60 8.56 -4.04
C GLU A 257 45.54 7.61 -5.25
N ILE A 258 46.69 7.11 -5.71
CA ILE A 258 46.77 6.11 -6.77
C ILE A 258 46.18 4.76 -6.31
N LEU A 259 46.46 4.33 -5.07
CA LEU A 259 45.87 3.12 -4.50
C LEU A 259 44.35 3.23 -4.32
N ASN A 260 43.84 4.38 -3.91
CA ASN A 260 42.38 4.60 -3.78
C ASN A 260 41.66 4.69 -5.13
N ASN A 261 42.34 5.11 -6.20
CA ASN A 261 41.77 5.11 -7.55
C ASN A 261 41.72 3.72 -8.20
N ILE A 262 42.57 2.78 -7.75
CA ILE A 262 42.53 1.37 -8.21
C ILE A 262 41.42 0.57 -7.50
N ILE A 263 40.98 1.00 -6.31
CA ILE A 263 39.96 0.31 -5.50
C ILE A 263 38.52 0.77 -5.85
N ASN A 264 38.35 1.92 -6.49
CA ASN A 264 37.03 2.54 -6.78
C ASN A 264 36.64 2.57 -8.27
N GLN A 265 37.26 1.76 -9.14
CA GLN A 265 36.82 1.49 -10.53
C GLN A 265 36.47 0.01 -10.67
#